data_AF-A0AA51IX12-F1
#
_entry.id   AF-A0AA51IX12-F1
#
_cell.length_a   1.000
_cell.length_b   1.000
_cell.length_c   1.000
_cell.angle_alpha   90.00
_cell.angle_beta   90.00
_cell.angle_gamma   90.00
#
_symmetry.space_group_name_H-M   'P 1'
#
loop_
_entity.id
_entity.type
_entity.pdbx_description
1 polymer ?
#
loop_
_entity_poly.entity_id
_entity_poly.type
_entity_poly.pdbx_seq_one_letter_code
_entity_poly.pdbx_strand_id
1 'polypeptide(L)'
;KLLKTLILGAPASGKGTISSRIVKKYQVDHVSSGDILRDHIEKKTELGIEVKKFLNEGQLVPDEVMIKFMITELKKVKEKPWLLDGFPRTISQAEALWRVQPVDVVLNLDVPFDVIIDRVKNRWIHLPSGRVYNIGFNTPKVLGKDDVTGEDLIQRPDDKPEAVTKRLEIYESITRPVINFYKEKGILKEFHGCTSDEIWPKVTAYLDPI
;
A
#
# COMPACT_ATOMS: atom_id res chain seq x y z
N LYS A 1 22.11 -3.98 9.47
CA LYS A 1 22.02 -3.04 8.31
C LYS A 1 20.77 -2.17 8.55
N LEU A 2 20.69 -0.91 8.10
CA LEU A 2 19.44 -0.15 8.29
C LEU A 2 18.35 -0.74 7.38
N LEU A 3 17.23 -1.17 7.95
CA LEU A 3 16.18 -1.87 7.21
C LEU A 3 15.43 -0.92 6.25
N LYS A 4 15.75 -0.99 4.96
CA LYS A 4 15.03 -0.29 3.88
C LYS A 4 14.13 -1.27 3.14
N THR A 5 12.85 -1.24 3.47
CA THR A 5 11.89 -2.24 3.01
C THR A 5 10.87 -1.64 2.07
N LEU A 6 10.49 -2.43 1.07
CA LEU A 6 9.39 -2.15 0.17
C LEU A 6 8.30 -3.19 0.34
N ILE A 7 7.02 -2.79 0.31
CA ILE A 7 5.90 -3.73 0.33
C ILE A 7 5.05 -3.63 -0.94
N LEU A 8 4.95 -4.76 -1.64
CA LEU A 8 4.15 -5.00 -2.84
C LEU A 8 2.97 -5.93 -2.55
N GLY A 9 2.01 -5.92 -3.46
CA GLY A 9 0.81 -6.74 -3.37
C GLY A 9 -0.38 -6.04 -4.00
N ALA A 10 -1.39 -6.80 -4.42
CA ALA A 10 -2.59 -6.29 -5.05
C ALA A 10 -3.38 -5.32 -4.14
N PRO A 11 -4.30 -4.48 -4.67
CA PRO A 11 -5.32 -3.83 -3.87
C PRO A 11 -6.00 -4.84 -2.92
N ALA A 12 -6.32 -4.43 -1.68
CA ALA A 12 -6.94 -5.28 -0.65
C ALA A 12 -6.22 -6.60 -0.26
N SER A 13 -4.98 -6.83 -0.71
CA SER A 13 -4.12 -7.94 -0.21
C SER A 13 -3.78 -7.84 1.30
N GLY A 14 -4.06 -6.71 1.94
CA GLY A 14 -3.76 -6.50 3.36
C GLY A 14 -2.40 -5.82 3.62
N LYS A 15 -1.77 -5.26 2.58
CA LYS A 15 -0.53 -4.45 2.71
C LYS A 15 -0.61 -3.46 3.86
N GLY A 16 -1.60 -2.57 3.88
CA GLY A 16 -1.71 -1.55 4.94
C GLY A 16 -1.75 -2.11 6.36
N THR A 17 -2.40 -3.27 6.55
CA THR A 17 -2.41 -3.99 7.84
C THR A 17 -1.01 -4.50 8.20
N ILE A 18 -0.33 -5.17 7.26
CA ILE A 18 1.04 -5.66 7.46
C ILE A 18 2.02 -4.49 7.65
N SER A 19 1.93 -3.42 6.86
CA SER A 19 2.72 -2.20 6.99
C SER A 19 2.59 -1.60 8.39
N SER A 20 1.35 -1.47 8.88
CA SER A 20 1.08 -0.96 10.24
C SER A 20 1.69 -1.84 11.34
N ARG A 21 1.68 -3.17 11.16
CA ARG A 21 2.33 -4.12 12.08
C ARG A 21 3.86 -4.02 12.02
N ILE A 22 4.44 -3.88 10.83
CA ILE A 22 5.89 -3.68 10.63
C ILE A 22 6.33 -2.39 11.33
N VAL A 23 5.65 -1.27 11.05
CA VAL A 23 5.94 0.05 11.64
C VAL A 23 5.90 -0.02 13.17
N LYS A 24 4.88 -0.67 13.73
CA LYS A 24 4.73 -0.81 15.18
C LYS A 24 5.81 -1.71 15.81
N LYS A 25 6.14 -2.86 15.20
CA LYS A 25 7.08 -3.83 15.77
C LYS A 25 8.54 -3.39 15.61
N TYR A 26 8.91 -2.86 14.45
CA TYR A 26 10.29 -2.54 14.10
C TYR A 26 10.64 -1.05 14.20
N GLN A 27 9.67 -0.19 14.55
CA GLN A 27 9.87 1.25 14.74
C GLN A 27 10.52 1.94 13.54
N VAL A 28 10.03 1.61 12.33
CA VAL A 28 10.51 2.18 11.07
C VAL A 28 9.61 3.32 10.60
N ASP A 29 10.18 4.29 9.89
CA ASP A 29 9.40 5.38 9.29
C ASP A 29 8.51 4.84 8.17
N HIS A 30 7.24 5.23 8.14
CA HIS A 30 6.28 4.77 7.13
C HIS A 30 6.14 5.80 6.01
N VAL A 31 6.56 5.45 4.80
CA VAL A 31 6.42 6.28 3.60
C VAL A 31 5.34 5.67 2.71
N SER A 32 4.09 6.10 2.93
CA SER A 32 2.93 5.66 2.13
C SER A 32 2.60 6.69 1.06
N SER A 33 2.86 6.37 -0.21
CA SER A 33 2.58 7.29 -1.32
C SER A 33 1.10 7.68 -1.35
N GLY A 34 0.21 6.73 -1.05
CA GLY A 34 -1.23 6.96 -1.02
C GLY A 34 -1.67 7.91 0.09
N ASP A 35 -1.12 7.76 1.30
CA ASP A 35 -1.49 8.63 2.44
C ASP A 35 -0.96 10.06 2.22
N ILE A 36 0.29 10.19 1.79
CA ILE A 36 0.91 11.50 1.57
C ILE A 36 0.19 12.24 0.42
N LEU A 37 -0.16 11.55 -0.68
CA LEU A 37 -0.94 12.17 -1.76
C LEU A 37 -2.35 12.59 -1.30
N ARG A 38 -3.01 11.81 -0.45
CA ARG A 38 -4.32 12.19 0.11
C ARG A 38 -4.21 13.45 0.96
N ASP A 39 -3.20 13.55 1.81
CA ASP A 39 -2.93 14.77 2.59
C ASP A 39 -2.73 16.00 1.68
N HIS A 40 -1.99 15.84 0.57
CA HIS A 40 -1.82 16.90 -0.44
C HIS A 40 -3.14 17.32 -1.09
N ILE A 41 -4.03 16.37 -1.38
CA ILE A 41 -5.37 16.60 -1.96
C ILE A 41 -6.28 17.32 -0.96
N GLU A 42 -6.30 16.88 0.30
CA GLU A 42 -7.11 17.48 1.37
C GLU A 42 -6.67 18.92 1.65
N LYS A 43 -5.36 19.15 1.70
CA LYS A 43 -4.77 20.49 1.87
C LYS A 43 -4.82 21.35 0.61
N LYS A 44 -5.32 20.82 -0.51
CA LYS A 44 -5.44 21.52 -1.82
C LYS A 44 -4.12 22.16 -2.28
N THR A 45 -3.01 21.47 -2.03
CA THR A 45 -1.70 21.88 -2.56
C THR A 45 -1.67 21.78 -4.09
N GLU A 46 -0.70 22.41 -4.74
CA GLU A 46 -0.55 22.35 -6.21
C GLU A 46 -0.49 20.90 -6.72
N LEU A 47 0.37 20.07 -6.11
CA LEU A 47 0.45 18.63 -6.39
C LEU A 47 -0.90 17.93 -6.14
N GLY A 48 -1.58 18.26 -5.05
CA GLY A 48 -2.88 17.67 -4.71
C GLY A 48 -3.96 17.98 -5.74
N ILE A 49 -4.00 19.21 -6.26
CA ILE A 49 -4.95 19.64 -7.30
C ILE A 49 -4.66 18.89 -8.61
N GLU A 50 -3.38 18.76 -8.98
CA GLU A 50 -2.95 18.02 -10.17
C GLU A 50 -3.32 16.54 -10.07
N VAL A 51 -2.91 15.88 -8.98
CA VAL A 51 -3.14 14.44 -8.76
C VAL A 51 -4.62 14.09 -8.66
N LYS A 52 -5.45 14.97 -8.08
CA LYS A 52 -6.89 14.75 -7.96
C LYS A 52 -7.58 14.52 -9.30
N LYS A 53 -7.10 15.14 -10.39
CA LYS A 53 -7.65 14.96 -11.74
C LYS A 53 -7.51 13.51 -12.21
N PHE A 54 -6.30 12.96 -12.12
CA PHE A 54 -6.00 11.58 -12.52
C PHE A 54 -6.76 10.57 -11.66
N LEU A 55 -6.82 10.77 -10.34
CA LEU A 55 -7.51 9.84 -9.44
C LEU A 55 -9.02 9.80 -9.66
N ASN A 56 -9.66 10.95 -9.94
CA ASN A 56 -11.09 11.01 -10.24
C ASN A 56 -11.43 10.22 -11.52
N GLU A 57 -10.51 10.14 -12.48
CA GLU A 57 -10.66 9.38 -13.73
C GLU A 57 -10.24 7.90 -13.57
N GLY A 58 -9.83 7.49 -12.36
CA GLY A 58 -9.30 6.16 -12.08
C GLY A 58 -8.01 5.86 -12.83
N GLN A 59 -7.24 6.90 -13.19
CA GLN A 59 -5.93 6.81 -13.81
C GLN A 59 -4.84 6.82 -12.76
N LEU A 60 -3.68 6.27 -13.12
CA LEU A 60 -2.46 6.46 -12.32
C LEU A 60 -1.93 7.87 -12.54
N VAL A 61 -1.35 8.44 -11.48
CA VAL A 61 -0.54 9.65 -11.60
C VAL A 61 0.65 9.35 -12.52
N PRO A 62 1.01 10.25 -13.45
CA PRO A 62 2.14 10.04 -14.35
C PRO A 62 3.44 9.70 -13.61
N ASP A 63 4.23 8.79 -14.19
CA ASP A 63 5.44 8.25 -13.56
C ASP A 63 6.45 9.34 -13.19
N GLU A 64 6.67 10.32 -14.07
CA GLU A 64 7.60 11.44 -13.81
C GLU A 64 7.21 12.22 -12.55
N VAL A 65 5.92 12.54 -12.42
CA VAL A 65 5.36 13.26 -11.26
C VAL A 65 5.56 12.41 -10.00
N MET A 66 5.20 11.12 -10.06
CA MET A 66 5.36 10.22 -8.92
C MET A 66 6.81 9.99 -8.50
N ILE A 67 7.72 9.82 -9.46
CA ILE A 67 9.15 9.62 -9.19
C ILE A 67 9.72 10.85 -8.49
N LYS A 68 9.47 12.06 -9.04
CA LYS A 68 9.96 13.31 -8.46
C LYS A 68 9.42 13.53 -7.05
N PHE A 69 8.12 13.29 -6.86
CA PHE A 69 7.47 13.38 -5.57
C PHE A 69 8.06 12.39 -4.56
N MET A 70 8.13 11.09 -4.90
CA MET A 70 8.60 10.07 -3.96
C MET A 70 10.08 10.20 -3.62
N ILE A 71 10.93 10.61 -4.57
CA ILE A 71 12.34 10.92 -4.26
C ILE A 71 12.43 12.07 -3.26
N THR A 72 11.56 13.08 -3.37
CA THR A 72 11.52 14.20 -2.44
C THR A 72 11.07 13.75 -1.04
N GLU A 73 10.06 12.89 -0.94
CA GLU A 73 9.61 12.32 0.34
C GLU A 73 10.67 11.42 0.98
N LEU A 74 11.35 10.57 0.18
CA LEU A 74 12.41 9.69 0.67
C LEU A 74 13.63 10.44 1.21
N LYS A 75 13.91 11.66 0.71
CA LYS A 75 14.97 12.51 1.27
C LYS A 75 14.66 12.98 2.70
N LYS A 76 13.38 13.04 3.09
CA LYS A 76 12.96 13.48 4.43
C LYS A 76 13.24 12.41 5.50
N VAL A 77 13.18 11.13 5.14
CA VAL A 77 13.40 10.00 6.08
C VAL A 77 14.87 9.69 6.36
N LYS A 78 15.84 10.41 5.74
CA LYS A 78 17.29 10.33 6.02
C LYS A 78 17.82 8.88 6.09
N GLU A 79 18.88 8.61 6.86
CA GLU A 79 19.44 7.28 7.11
C GLU A 79 18.67 6.46 8.16
N LYS A 80 17.37 6.74 8.39
CA LYS A 80 16.56 5.89 9.27
C LYS A 80 16.07 4.65 8.52
N PRO A 81 15.75 3.55 9.21
CA PRO A 81 15.02 2.46 8.59
C PRO A 81 13.61 2.94 8.21
N TRP A 82 13.16 2.56 7.03
CA TRP A 82 11.86 2.98 6.50
C TRP A 82 11.17 1.84 5.74
N LEU A 83 9.85 1.90 5.74
CA LEU A 83 8.97 1.07 4.94
C LEU A 83 8.29 1.92 3.87
N LEU A 84 8.46 1.53 2.62
CA LEU A 84 7.82 2.16 1.47
C LEU A 84 6.59 1.35 1.05
N ASP A 85 5.41 1.97 1.11
CA ASP A 85 4.11 1.37 0.75
C ASP A 85 3.48 2.14 -0.42
N GLY A 86 3.07 1.41 -1.45
CA GLY A 86 2.33 1.95 -2.59
C GLY A 86 3.17 2.60 -3.68
N PHE A 87 4.50 2.50 -3.62
CA PHE A 87 5.46 2.86 -4.67
C PHE A 87 6.65 1.88 -4.63
N PRO A 88 7.20 1.45 -5.78
CA PRO A 88 6.80 1.73 -7.15
C PRO A 88 5.59 0.89 -7.58
N ARG A 89 4.85 1.40 -8.57
CA ARG A 89 3.73 0.70 -9.22
C ARG A 89 3.99 0.31 -10.67
N THR A 90 5.02 0.89 -11.29
CA THR A 90 5.42 0.64 -12.68
C THR A 90 6.91 0.27 -12.72
N ILE A 91 7.35 -0.34 -13.82
CA ILE A 91 8.78 -0.64 -14.04
C ILE A 91 9.62 0.64 -14.02
N SER A 92 9.19 1.71 -14.71
CA SER A 92 9.91 2.98 -14.76
C SER A 92 10.14 3.56 -13.35
N GLN A 93 9.12 3.47 -12.48
CA GLN A 93 9.25 3.87 -11.08
C GLN A 93 10.24 2.99 -10.31
N ALA A 94 10.23 1.67 -10.54
CA ALA A 94 11.12 0.72 -9.87
C ALA A 94 12.59 0.92 -10.26
N GLU A 95 12.85 1.15 -11.56
CA GLU A 95 14.18 1.47 -12.07
C GLU A 95 14.69 2.80 -11.51
N ALA A 96 13.85 3.84 -11.50
CA ALA A 96 14.21 5.13 -10.94
C ALA A 96 14.52 5.04 -9.44
N LEU A 97 13.69 4.32 -8.68
CA LEU A 97 13.93 4.09 -7.25
C LEU A 97 15.25 3.35 -7.03
N TRP A 98 15.50 2.28 -7.78
CA TRP A 98 16.72 1.48 -7.63
C TRP A 98 18.00 2.28 -7.88
N ARG A 99 17.99 3.23 -8.83
CA ARG A 99 19.13 4.09 -9.14
C ARG A 99 19.44 5.09 -8.02
N VAL A 100 18.41 5.62 -7.37
CA VAL A 100 18.56 6.71 -6.39
C VAL A 100 18.71 6.19 -4.97
N GLN A 101 17.95 5.13 -4.63
CA GLN A 101 17.83 4.64 -3.28
C GLN A 101 17.61 3.11 -3.28
N PRO A 102 18.71 2.32 -3.35
CA PRO A 102 18.63 0.87 -3.27
C PRO A 102 17.92 0.41 -1.99
N VAL A 103 17.01 -0.56 -2.16
CA VAL A 103 16.26 -1.23 -1.09
C VAL A 103 16.96 -2.52 -0.69
N ASP A 104 16.84 -2.90 0.58
CA ASP A 104 17.42 -4.14 1.10
C ASP A 104 16.48 -5.33 0.91
N VAL A 105 15.17 -5.10 1.08
CA VAL A 105 14.15 -6.15 1.09
C VAL A 105 12.89 -5.66 0.38
N VAL A 106 12.31 -6.53 -0.45
CA VAL A 106 10.99 -6.33 -1.04
C VAL A 106 10.07 -7.45 -0.58
N LEU A 107 9.02 -7.11 0.17
CA LEU A 107 7.99 -8.04 0.62
C LEU A 107 6.85 -8.01 -0.39
N ASN A 108 6.51 -9.14 -1.00
CA ASN A 108 5.33 -9.23 -1.86
C ASN A 108 4.25 -10.07 -1.17
N LEU A 109 3.07 -9.48 -0.97
CA LEU A 109 1.90 -10.19 -0.45
C LEU A 109 1.12 -10.79 -1.61
N ASP A 110 1.19 -12.12 -1.75
CA ASP A 110 0.45 -12.87 -2.76
C ASP A 110 -0.82 -13.45 -2.13
N VAL A 111 -1.96 -12.87 -2.51
CA VAL A 111 -3.27 -13.22 -1.98
C VAL A 111 -4.15 -13.63 -3.16
N PRO A 112 -4.90 -14.75 -3.06
CA PRO A 112 -5.79 -15.18 -4.12
C PRO A 112 -6.79 -14.10 -4.56
N PHE A 113 -7.08 -14.08 -5.85
CA PHE A 113 -7.88 -13.04 -6.50
C PHE A 113 -9.34 -13.00 -5.99
N ASP A 114 -9.93 -14.17 -5.78
CA ASP A 114 -11.26 -14.35 -5.17
C ASP A 114 -11.31 -13.74 -3.77
N VAL A 115 -10.30 -13.99 -2.93
CA VAL A 115 -10.18 -13.40 -1.59
C VAL A 115 -10.07 -11.88 -1.66
N ILE A 116 -9.33 -11.35 -2.64
CA ILE A 116 -9.19 -9.90 -2.84
C ILE A 116 -10.54 -9.27 -3.19
N ILE A 117 -11.29 -9.86 -4.12
CA ILE A 117 -12.62 -9.38 -4.51
C ILE A 117 -13.55 -9.32 -3.31
N ASP A 118 -13.61 -10.41 -2.52
CA ASP A 118 -14.51 -10.47 -1.37
C ASP A 118 -14.11 -9.49 -0.27
N ARG A 119 -12.81 -9.24 -0.10
CA ARG A 119 -12.35 -8.19 0.82
C ARG A 119 -12.78 -6.81 0.39
N VAL A 120 -12.73 -6.47 -0.89
CA VAL A 120 -13.11 -5.10 -1.28
C VAL A 120 -14.60 -4.85 -1.07
N LYS A 121 -15.46 -5.82 -1.44
CA LYS A 121 -16.92 -5.72 -1.23
C LYS A 121 -17.28 -5.44 0.23
N ASN A 122 -16.49 -5.98 1.16
CA ASN A 122 -16.76 -5.92 2.59
C ASN A 122 -15.95 -4.84 3.31
N ARG A 123 -15.27 -3.94 2.60
CA ARG A 123 -14.42 -2.90 3.19
C ARG A 123 -15.24 -1.69 3.62
N TRP A 124 -14.99 -1.22 4.84
CA TRP A 124 -15.58 -0.03 5.45
C TRP A 124 -14.51 0.84 6.07
N ILE A 125 -14.69 2.15 6.06
CA ILE A 125 -13.65 3.09 6.48
C ILE A 125 -14.26 4.22 7.30
N HIS A 126 -13.60 4.53 8.40
CA HIS A 126 -13.88 5.71 9.20
C HIS A 126 -13.06 6.89 8.66
N LEU A 127 -13.70 7.77 7.87
CA LEU A 127 -13.02 8.85 7.13
C LEU A 127 -12.08 9.71 8.00
N PRO A 128 -12.51 10.28 9.14
CA PRO A 128 -11.68 11.17 9.94
C PRO A 128 -10.38 10.53 10.45
N SER A 129 -10.41 9.23 10.70
CA SER A 129 -9.26 8.50 11.29
C SER A 129 -8.47 7.66 10.30
N GLY A 130 -9.04 7.37 9.13
CA GLY A 130 -8.51 6.38 8.19
C GLY A 130 -8.62 4.92 8.65
N ARG A 131 -9.22 4.61 9.82
CA ARG A 131 -9.42 3.23 10.29
C ARG A 131 -10.23 2.43 9.28
N VAL A 132 -9.78 1.21 9.01
CA VAL A 132 -10.37 0.30 8.03
C VAL A 132 -10.94 -0.92 8.72
N TYR A 133 -12.18 -1.25 8.40
CA TYR A 133 -12.90 -2.43 8.83
C TYR A 133 -13.21 -3.31 7.62
N ASN A 134 -13.32 -4.61 7.85
CA ASN A 134 -13.69 -5.58 6.84
C ASN A 134 -14.64 -6.60 7.46
N ILE A 135 -15.88 -6.62 6.97
CA ILE A 135 -16.89 -7.55 7.49
C ILE A 135 -16.39 -8.99 7.25
N GLY A 136 -16.25 -9.76 8.33
CA GLY A 136 -15.75 -11.14 8.32
C GLY A 136 -14.30 -11.31 8.79
N PHE A 137 -13.47 -10.25 8.73
CA PHE A 137 -12.09 -10.31 9.23
C PHE A 137 -11.90 -9.44 10.47
N ASN A 138 -12.22 -8.15 10.36
CA ASN A 138 -12.20 -7.20 11.47
C ASN A 138 -13.50 -6.39 11.43
N THR A 139 -14.60 -7.12 11.64
CA THR A 139 -15.94 -6.55 11.72
C THR A 139 -16.01 -5.54 12.88
N PRO A 140 -16.59 -4.34 12.67
CA PRO A 140 -16.80 -3.41 13.78
C PRO A 140 -17.74 -4.02 14.82
N LYS A 141 -17.61 -3.61 16.08
CA LYS A 141 -18.47 -4.05 17.20
C LYS A 141 -19.94 -3.76 16.92
N VAL A 142 -20.22 -2.63 16.27
CA VAL A 142 -21.55 -2.25 15.79
C VAL A 142 -21.47 -2.02 14.29
N LEU A 143 -22.32 -2.71 13.52
CA LEU A 143 -22.30 -2.60 12.06
C LEU A 143 -22.50 -1.15 11.61
N GLY A 144 -21.61 -0.70 10.71
CA GLY A 144 -21.62 0.66 10.19
C GLY A 144 -21.07 1.73 11.14
N LYS A 145 -20.55 1.37 12.32
CA LYS A 145 -20.00 2.33 13.29
C LYS A 145 -18.53 2.09 13.59
N ASP A 146 -17.77 3.15 13.79
CA ASP A 146 -16.39 3.08 14.23
C ASP A 146 -16.29 2.66 15.71
N ASP A 147 -15.40 1.71 16.02
CA ASP A 147 -15.25 1.15 17.37
C ASP A 147 -14.70 2.12 18.42
N VAL A 148 -14.09 3.23 17.99
CA VAL A 148 -13.44 4.20 18.87
C VAL A 148 -14.32 5.43 19.06
N THR A 149 -14.90 5.96 17.98
CA THR A 149 -15.69 7.21 18.04
C THR A 149 -17.20 6.98 17.99
N GLY A 150 -17.68 5.82 17.54
CA GLY A 150 -19.10 5.56 17.31
C GLY A 150 -19.69 6.30 16.10
N GLU A 151 -18.84 6.99 15.31
CA GLU A 151 -19.22 7.70 14.08
C GLU A 151 -19.48 6.71 12.93
N ASP A 152 -20.16 7.18 11.88
CA ASP A 152 -20.51 6.34 10.74
C ASP A 152 -19.28 5.92 9.91
N LEU A 153 -19.27 4.65 9.56
CA LEU A 153 -18.38 4.10 8.55
C LEU A 153 -18.98 4.30 7.17
N ILE A 154 -18.12 4.51 6.18
CA ILE A 154 -18.54 4.56 4.78
C ILE A 154 -17.78 3.54 3.94
N GLN A 155 -18.40 3.13 2.83
CA GLN A 155 -17.68 2.49 1.74
C GLN A 155 -17.20 3.57 0.78
N ARG A 156 -15.97 3.46 0.28
CA ARG A 156 -15.46 4.47 -0.64
C ARG A 156 -16.01 4.25 -2.05
N PRO A 157 -16.12 5.31 -2.86
CA PRO A 157 -16.50 5.17 -4.26
C PRO A 157 -15.57 4.26 -5.07
N ASP A 158 -14.29 4.16 -4.69
CA ASP A 158 -13.28 3.30 -5.34
C ASP A 158 -13.33 1.82 -4.90
N ASP A 159 -14.20 1.47 -3.94
CA ASP A 159 -14.45 0.08 -3.51
C ASP A 159 -15.64 -0.57 -4.25
N LYS A 160 -16.21 0.12 -5.27
CA LYS A 160 -17.24 -0.46 -6.16
C LYS A 160 -16.66 -1.59 -7.05
N PRO A 161 -17.42 -2.65 -7.36
CA PRO A 161 -16.92 -3.80 -8.14
C PRO A 161 -16.20 -3.42 -9.44
N GLU A 162 -16.71 -2.44 -10.18
CA GLU A 162 -16.14 -1.99 -11.46
C GLU A 162 -14.78 -1.30 -11.25
N ALA A 163 -14.68 -0.44 -10.24
CA ALA A 163 -13.44 0.26 -9.90
C ALA A 163 -12.37 -0.72 -9.40
N VAL A 164 -12.76 -1.75 -8.66
CA VAL A 164 -11.87 -2.80 -8.16
C VAL A 164 -11.31 -3.63 -9.29
N THR A 165 -12.18 -4.06 -10.22
CA THR A 165 -11.78 -4.84 -11.39
C THR A 165 -10.73 -4.07 -12.20
N LYS A 166 -11.00 -2.80 -12.52
CA LYS A 166 -10.04 -1.93 -13.21
C LYS A 166 -8.70 -1.79 -12.46
N ARG A 167 -8.74 -1.67 -11.12
CA ARG A 167 -7.50 -1.60 -10.31
C ARG A 167 -6.73 -2.91 -10.31
N LEU A 168 -7.41 -4.04 -10.36
CA LEU A 168 -6.78 -5.35 -10.45
C LEU A 168 -6.18 -5.59 -11.83
N GLU A 169 -6.88 -5.21 -12.90
CA GLU A 169 -6.34 -5.22 -14.27
C GLU A 169 -5.08 -4.36 -14.40
N ILE A 170 -5.12 -3.14 -13.83
CA ILE A 170 -3.95 -2.26 -13.76
C ILE A 170 -2.81 -2.90 -12.96
N TYR A 171 -3.12 -3.50 -11.80
CA TYR A 171 -2.11 -4.18 -10.99
C TYR A 171 -1.45 -5.32 -11.77
N GLU A 172 -2.24 -6.12 -12.47
CA GLU A 172 -1.78 -7.28 -13.23
C GLU A 172 -0.92 -6.87 -14.43
N SER A 173 -1.36 -5.84 -15.18
CA SER A 173 -0.67 -5.39 -16.39
C SER A 173 0.57 -4.53 -16.10
N ILE A 174 0.53 -3.69 -15.06
CA ILE A 174 1.54 -2.64 -14.83
C ILE A 174 2.38 -2.91 -13.58
N THR A 175 1.77 -3.41 -12.50
CA THR A 175 2.48 -3.61 -11.22
C THR A 175 3.10 -5.00 -11.10
N ARG A 176 2.52 -6.05 -11.69
CA ARG A 176 3.11 -7.40 -11.67
C ARG A 176 4.53 -7.47 -12.26
N PRO A 177 4.87 -6.75 -13.36
CA PRO A 177 6.25 -6.67 -13.83
C PRO A 177 7.27 -6.18 -12.78
N VAL A 178 6.87 -5.31 -11.84
CA VAL A 178 7.72 -4.82 -10.76
C VAL A 178 8.17 -5.96 -9.83
N ILE A 179 7.33 -6.97 -9.64
CA ILE A 179 7.68 -8.17 -8.86
C ILE A 179 8.84 -8.89 -9.56
N ASN A 180 8.75 -9.10 -10.88
CA ASN A 180 9.82 -9.76 -11.64
C ASN A 180 11.13 -8.98 -11.55
N PHE A 181 11.08 -7.64 -11.68
CA PHE A 181 12.26 -6.78 -11.55
C PHE A 181 13.00 -7.01 -10.23
N TYR A 182 12.29 -7.04 -9.09
CA TYR A 182 12.94 -7.25 -7.78
C TYR A 182 13.29 -8.73 -7.50
N LYS A 183 12.58 -9.67 -8.13
CA LYS A 183 12.89 -11.10 -8.09
C LYS A 183 14.22 -11.38 -8.77
N GLU A 184 14.48 -10.79 -9.94
CA GLU A 184 15.76 -10.87 -10.65
C GLU A 184 16.93 -10.25 -9.86
N LYS A 185 16.66 -9.24 -9.03
CA LYS A 185 17.65 -8.67 -8.10
C LYS A 185 17.93 -9.54 -6.87
N GLY A 186 17.15 -10.60 -6.63
CA GLY A 186 17.35 -11.52 -5.51
C GLY A 186 16.95 -10.95 -4.14
N ILE A 187 16.21 -9.84 -4.09
CA ILE A 187 15.80 -9.15 -2.85
C ILE A 187 14.30 -9.25 -2.56
N LEU A 188 13.54 -9.91 -3.43
CA LEU A 188 12.11 -10.10 -3.28
C LEU A 188 11.78 -11.39 -2.51
N LYS A 189 10.91 -11.27 -1.51
CA LYS A 189 10.34 -12.37 -0.76
C LYS A 189 8.82 -12.39 -0.92
N GLU A 190 8.29 -13.49 -1.43
CA GLU A 190 6.85 -13.72 -1.59
C GLU A 190 6.25 -14.35 -0.32
N PHE A 191 5.10 -13.83 0.10
CA PHE A 191 4.32 -14.34 1.23
C PHE A 191 2.91 -14.66 0.76
N HIS A 192 2.60 -15.95 0.73
CA HIS A 192 1.31 -16.46 0.30
C HIS A 192 0.38 -16.62 1.51
N GLY A 193 -0.89 -16.24 1.35
CA GLY A 193 -1.93 -16.52 2.35
C GLY A 193 -3.27 -15.85 2.05
N CYS A 194 -4.32 -16.30 2.74
CA CYS A 194 -5.67 -15.80 2.57
C CYS A 194 -6.05 -14.73 3.59
N THR A 195 -5.28 -14.56 4.67
CA THR A 195 -5.53 -13.57 5.73
C THR A 195 -4.25 -12.85 6.14
N SER A 196 -4.35 -11.60 6.63
CA SER A 196 -3.19 -10.90 7.18
C SER A 196 -2.63 -11.59 8.43
N ASP A 197 -3.46 -12.34 9.18
CA ASP A 197 -3.03 -13.08 10.37
C ASP A 197 -2.28 -14.36 10.03
N GLU A 198 -2.57 -14.96 8.87
CA GLU A 198 -1.79 -16.08 8.34
C GLU A 198 -0.44 -15.60 7.78
N ILE A 199 -0.43 -14.44 7.12
CA ILE A 199 0.77 -13.88 6.47
C ILE A 199 1.73 -13.27 7.49
N TRP A 200 1.22 -12.60 8.53
CA TRP A 200 2.04 -11.83 9.46
C TRP A 200 3.15 -12.65 10.17
N PRO A 201 2.88 -13.85 10.72
CA PRO A 201 3.93 -14.67 11.32
C PRO A 201 5.06 -15.03 10.35
N LYS A 202 4.74 -15.25 9.06
CA LYS A 202 5.71 -15.54 8.00
C LYS A 202 6.58 -14.32 7.73
N VAL A 203 5.98 -13.13 7.66
CA VAL A 203 6.69 -11.85 7.49
C VAL A 203 7.63 -11.60 8.66
N THR A 204 7.18 -11.79 9.91
CA THR A 204 8.02 -11.57 11.08
C THR A 204 9.17 -12.57 11.15
N ALA A 205 8.94 -13.85 10.85
CA ALA A 205 9.99 -14.85 10.84
C ALA A 205 11.10 -14.53 9.81
N TYR A 206 10.75 -13.85 8.72
CA TYR A 206 11.71 -13.42 7.71
C TYR A 206 12.45 -12.13 8.09
N LEU A 207 11.77 -11.17 8.72
CA LEU A 207 12.36 -9.86 9.07
C LEU A 207 13.13 -9.87 10.40
N ASP A 208 12.74 -10.70 11.37
CA ASP A 208 13.40 -10.75 12.69
C ASP A 208 14.92 -11.04 12.64
N PRO A 209 15.47 -11.86 11.71
CA PRO A 209 16.92 -12.07 11.61
C PRO A 209 17.69 -11.02 10.79
N ILE A 210 17.04 -9.99 10.21
CA ILE A 210 17.63 -9.00 9.28
C ILE A 210 18.04 -7.72 10.04
#